data_AF-A0A957EYI3-F1
#
_entry.id   AF-A0A957EYI3-F1
#
_cell.length_a   1.000
_cell.length_b   1.000
_cell.length_c   1.000
_cell.angle_alpha   90.00
_cell.angle_beta   90.00
_cell.angle_gamma   90.00
#
_symmetry.space_group_name_H-M   'P 1'
#
loop_
_entity.id
_entity.type
_entity.pdbx_description
1 polymer ?
#
loop_
_entity_poly.entity_id
_entity_poly.type
_entity_poly.pdbx_seq_one_letter_code
_entity_poly.pdbx_strand_id
1 'polypeptide(L)'
;MNTDTTNYQANRKKAVPTLYVVLGVVGILLLVGLFIWGILWLASNSGPQLEAIRDIVIIALALESCIFGVAFILLLIMVIRLINMIEFEVKPILQKTNETVGTIRGTTQFVSQNVVKPVTKASSYMAGIRRGLTVLLGNPRRNLHD
;
A
#
# COMPACT_ATOMS: atom_id res chain seq x y z
N MET A 1 -4.95 -28.55 -28.58
CA MET A 1 -6.11 -27.68 -28.33
C MET A 1 -7.02 -28.41 -27.35
N ASN A 2 -6.87 -28.17 -26.05
CA ASN A 2 -7.96 -28.39 -25.10
C ASN A 2 -7.78 -27.43 -23.92
N THR A 3 -8.91 -26.91 -23.48
CA THR A 3 -9.10 -25.68 -22.73
C THR A 3 -9.22 -25.95 -21.23
N ASP A 4 -8.15 -25.68 -20.47
CA ASP A 4 -8.24 -25.59 -19.00
C ASP A 4 -8.34 -24.13 -18.56
N THR A 5 -9.36 -23.44 -19.07
CA THR A 5 -9.86 -22.20 -18.48
C THR A 5 -11.16 -22.52 -17.78
N THR A 6 -11.13 -22.67 -16.46
CA THR A 6 -12.13 -22.20 -15.47
C THR A 6 -11.96 -22.91 -14.14
N ASN A 7 -10.93 -22.53 -13.39
CA ASN A 7 -10.92 -22.75 -11.94
C ASN A 7 -10.74 -21.41 -11.20
N TYR A 8 -11.59 -20.45 -11.54
CA TYR A 8 -12.00 -19.38 -10.63
C TYR A 8 -13.19 -19.89 -9.80
N GLN A 9 -12.99 -21.01 -9.09
CA GLN A 9 -13.91 -21.42 -8.03
C GLN A 9 -13.77 -20.39 -6.92
N ALA A 10 -14.78 -19.54 -6.85
CA ALA A 10 -14.97 -18.52 -5.85
C ALA A 10 -14.61 -19.07 -4.46
N ASN A 11 -13.58 -18.48 -3.85
CA ASN A 11 -13.37 -18.57 -2.41
C ASN A 11 -14.56 -17.86 -1.73
N ARG A 12 -15.69 -18.56 -1.63
CA ARG A 12 -16.76 -18.22 -0.70
C ARG A 12 -16.14 -18.37 0.68
N LYS A 13 -15.60 -17.27 1.20
CA LYS A 13 -15.29 -17.13 2.62
C LYS A 13 -16.49 -17.69 3.37
N LYS A 14 -16.30 -18.82 4.08
CA LYS A 14 -17.35 -19.40 4.91
C LYS A 14 -17.79 -18.29 5.86
N ALA A 15 -18.99 -17.75 5.64
CA ALA A 15 -19.55 -16.76 6.53
C ALA A 15 -19.55 -17.38 7.92
N VAL A 16 -18.92 -16.73 8.89
CA VAL A 16 -19.11 -17.10 10.29
C VAL A 16 -20.61 -17.17 10.52
N PRO A 17 -21.15 -18.27 11.09
CA PRO A 17 -22.59 -18.40 11.25
C PRO A 17 -23.06 -17.17 12.01
N THR A 18 -24.10 -16.51 11.51
CA THR A 18 -24.67 -15.31 12.15
C THR A 18 -24.98 -15.55 13.62
N LEU A 19 -25.26 -16.80 14.01
CA LEU A 19 -25.38 -17.25 15.39
C LEU A 19 -24.15 -16.94 16.26
N TYR A 20 -22.91 -17.18 15.80
CA TYR A 20 -21.70 -16.88 16.58
C TYR A 20 -21.47 -15.37 16.74
N VAL A 21 -21.83 -14.58 15.72
CA VAL A 21 -21.77 -13.11 15.81
C VAL A 21 -22.81 -12.61 16.82
N VAL A 22 -24.03 -13.15 16.78
CA VAL A 22 -25.08 -12.83 17.76
C VAL A 22 -24.68 -13.24 19.17
N LEU A 23 -24.12 -14.44 19.35
CA LEU A 23 -23.69 -14.93 20.66
C LEU A 23 -22.52 -14.10 21.22
N GLY A 24 -21.60 -13.65 20.36
CA GLY A 24 -20.53 -12.72 20.72
C GLY A 24 -21.06 -11.35 21.16
N VAL A 25 -21.99 -10.77 20.38
CA VAL A 25 -22.59 -9.47 20.71
C VAL A 25 -23.43 -9.54 21.98
N VAL A 26 -24.24 -10.59 22.14
CA VAL A 26 -25.05 -10.82 23.35
C VAL A 26 -24.17 -11.05 24.56
N GLY A 27 -23.08 -11.81 24.41
CA GLY A 27 -22.09 -12.00 25.48
C GLY A 27 -21.47 -10.68 25.92
N ILE A 28 -21.05 -9.83 24.98
CA ILE A 28 -20.51 -8.50 25.27
C ILE A 28 -21.55 -7.61 25.94
N LEU A 29 -22.79 -7.59 25.44
CA LEU A 29 -23.88 -6.79 26.03
C LEU A 29 -24.21 -7.22 27.46
N LEU A 30 -24.24 -8.52 27.74
CA LEU A 30 -24.45 -9.02 29.09
C LEU A 30 -23.29 -8.65 30.02
N LEU A 31 -22.05 -8.74 29.54
CA LEU A 31 -20.87 -8.35 30.31
C LEU A 31 -20.92 -6.86 30.66
N VAL A 32 -21.22 -6.01 29.69
CA VAL A 32 -21.37 -4.56 29.88
C VAL A 32 -22.53 -4.25 30.83
N GLY A 33 -23.69 -4.89 30.65
CA GLY A 33 -24.86 -4.70 31.50
C GLY A 33 -24.60 -5.10 32.96
N LEU A 34 -23.93 -6.23 33.17
CA LEU A 34 -23.55 -6.70 34.51
C LEU A 34 -22.52 -5.77 35.15
N PHE A 35 -21.58 -5.26 34.37
CA PHE A 35 -20.60 -4.27 34.83
C PHE A 35 -21.28 -2.97 35.26
N ILE A 36 -22.20 -2.43 34.45
CA ILE A 36 -22.99 -1.24 34.78
C ILE A 36 -23.83 -1.49 36.04
N TRP A 37 -24.51 -2.64 36.11
CA TRP A 37 -25.33 -2.99 37.27
C TRP A 37 -24.49 -3.12 38.55
N GLY A 38 -23.29 -3.72 38.47
CA GLY A 38 -22.34 -3.80 39.58
C GLY A 38 -21.83 -2.43 40.04
N ILE A 39 -21.55 -1.53 39.10
CA ILE A 39 -21.15 -0.14 39.41
C ILE A 39 -22.29 0.61 40.10
N LEU A 40 -23.52 0.48 39.60
CA LEU A 40 -24.70 1.13 40.18
C LEU A 40 -25.02 0.59 41.57
N TRP A 41 -24.94 -0.74 41.76
CA TRP A 41 -25.12 -1.38 43.06
C TRP A 41 -24.06 -0.92 44.05
N LEU A 42 -22.79 -0.87 43.64
CA LEU A 42 -21.70 -0.36 44.46
C LEU A 42 -21.88 1.13 44.79
N ALA A 43 -22.31 1.94 43.82
CA ALA A 43 -22.58 3.36 44.03
C ALA A 43 -23.75 3.63 44.98
N SER A 44 -24.73 2.72 45.05
CA SER A 44 -25.90 2.81 45.93
C SER A 44 -25.63 2.40 47.38
N ASN A 45 -24.57 1.63 47.64
CA ASN A 45 -24.21 1.16 48.98
C ASN A 45 -23.16 2.09 49.61
N SER A 46 -23.62 3.19 50.21
CA SER A 46 -22.78 4.23 50.82
C SER A 46 -22.22 3.81 52.18
N GLY A 47 -21.15 3.01 52.16
CA GLY A 47 -20.27 2.82 53.31
C GLY A 47 -19.24 3.97 53.42
N PRO A 48 -18.82 4.39 54.62
CA PRO A 48 -17.86 5.49 54.82
C PRO A 48 -16.52 5.30 54.05
N GLN A 49 -16.11 4.06 53.86
CA GLN A 49 -14.90 3.70 53.13
C GLN A 49 -15.02 3.97 51.62
N LEU A 50 -16.23 3.90 51.08
CA LEU A 50 -16.49 4.06 49.64
C LEU A 50 -16.49 5.53 49.21
N GLU A 51 -16.82 6.46 50.12
CA GLU A 51 -16.76 7.90 49.86
C GLU A 51 -15.32 8.37 49.62
N ALA A 52 -14.38 7.93 50.46
CA ALA A 52 -12.97 8.25 50.30
C ALA A 52 -12.40 7.68 48.98
N ILE A 53 -12.79 6.46 48.60
CA ILE A 53 -12.37 5.86 47.33
C ILE A 53 -12.91 6.65 46.15
N ARG A 54 -14.20 7.07 46.19
CA ARG A 54 -14.83 7.88 45.13
C ARG A 54 -14.08 9.19 44.94
N ASP A 55 -13.73 9.87 46.02
CA ASP A 55 -13.04 11.16 45.95
C ASP A 55 -11.65 11.02 45.30
N ILE A 56 -10.88 10.00 45.69
CA ILE A 56 -9.57 9.70 45.09
C ILE A 56 -9.71 9.36 43.59
N VAL A 57 -10.71 8.55 43.22
CA VAL A 57 -10.95 8.18 41.82
C VAL A 57 -11.34 9.39 40.97
N ILE A 58 -12.18 10.30 41.48
CA ILE A 58 -12.55 11.52 40.75
C ILE A 58 -11.32 12.41 40.54
N ILE A 59 -10.48 12.60 41.56
CA ILE A 59 -9.24 13.38 41.44
C ILE A 59 -8.28 12.73 40.44
N ALA A 60 -8.10 11.40 40.52
CA ALA A 60 -7.24 10.67 39.60
C ALA A 60 -7.73 10.77 38.15
N LEU A 61 -9.04 10.59 37.90
CA LEU A 61 -9.65 10.73 36.58
C LEU A 61 -9.54 12.16 36.04
N ALA A 62 -9.69 13.18 36.90
CA ALA A 62 -9.51 14.57 36.51
C ALA A 62 -8.07 14.83 36.04
N LEU A 63 -7.07 14.36 36.79
CA LEU A 63 -5.66 14.47 36.42
C LEU A 63 -5.33 13.69 35.15
N GLU A 64 -5.82 12.45 35.04
CA GLU A 64 -5.66 11.61 33.85
C GLU A 64 -6.27 12.27 32.61
N SER A 65 -7.48 12.82 32.71
CA SER A 65 -8.16 13.50 31.60
C SER A 65 -7.40 14.74 31.12
N CYS A 66 -6.71 15.45 32.01
CA CYS A 66 -5.84 16.57 31.65
C CYS A 66 -4.64 16.09 30.81
N ILE A 67 -3.99 15.00 31.24
CA ILE A 67 -2.86 14.39 30.52
C ILE A 67 -3.31 13.88 29.15
N PHE A 68 -4.43 13.15 29.08
CA PHE A 68 -5.00 12.70 27.82
C PHE A 68 -5.42 13.87 26.93
N GLY A 69 -6.01 14.93 27.49
CA GLY A 69 -6.39 16.13 26.73
C GLY A 69 -5.18 16.76 26.00
N VAL A 70 -4.05 16.90 26.69
CA VAL A 70 -2.80 17.36 26.07
C VAL A 70 -2.30 16.36 25.03
N ALA A 71 -2.33 15.07 25.32
CA ALA A 71 -1.94 14.03 24.38
C ALA A 71 -2.80 14.05 23.09
N PHE A 72 -4.11 14.27 23.21
CA PHE A 72 -5.02 14.42 22.08
C PHE A 72 -4.67 15.63 21.22
N ILE A 73 -4.37 16.78 21.84
CA ILE A 73 -3.94 17.98 21.10
C ILE A 73 -2.64 17.71 20.35
N LEU A 74 -1.64 17.09 21.00
CA LEU A 74 -0.38 16.72 20.36
C LEU A 74 -0.58 15.75 19.20
N LEU A 75 -1.46 14.76 19.37
CA LEU A 75 -1.83 13.82 18.31
C LEU A 75 -2.42 14.56 17.11
N LEU A 76 -3.35 15.50 17.33
CA LEU A 76 -3.92 16.30 16.24
C LEU A 76 -2.85 17.12 15.51
N ILE A 77 -1.93 17.74 16.25
CA ILE A 77 -0.80 18.47 15.65
C ILE A 77 0.06 17.54 14.78
N MET A 78 0.34 16.33 15.26
CA MET A 78 1.10 15.33 14.52
C MET A 78 0.38 14.92 13.22
N VAL A 79 -0.93 14.70 13.28
CA VAL A 79 -1.75 14.36 12.11
C VAL A 79 -1.79 15.53 11.12
N ILE A 80 -1.98 16.77 11.59
CA ILE A 80 -1.95 17.97 10.73
C ILE A 80 -0.60 18.10 10.03
N ARG A 81 0.51 17.91 10.75
CA ARG A 81 1.85 17.98 10.15
C ARG A 81 2.04 16.90 9.08
N LEU A 82 1.54 15.69 9.32
CA LEU A 82 1.60 14.60 8.34
C LEU A 82 0.80 14.93 7.08
N ILE A 83 -0.43 15.43 7.24
CA ILE A 83 -1.28 15.84 6.10
C ILE A 83 -0.58 16.94 5.30
N ASN A 84 -0.03 17.95 5.99
CA ASN A 84 0.69 19.06 5.38
C ASN A 84 1.91 18.58 4.57
N MET A 85 2.71 17.66 5.12
CA MET A 85 3.85 17.07 4.41
C MET A 85 3.41 16.28 3.17
N ILE A 86 2.34 15.49 3.29
CA ILE A 86 1.80 14.71 2.16
C ILE A 86 1.36 15.66 1.04
N GLU A 87 0.65 16.74 1.38
CA GLU A 87 0.08 17.65 0.39
C GLU A 87 1.13 18.54 -0.27
N PHE A 88 2.06 19.11 0.51
CA PHE A 88 3.01 20.10 0.02
C PHE A 88 4.36 19.52 -0.43
N GLU A 89 4.76 18.35 0.07
CA GLU A 89 6.06 17.76 -0.27
C GLU A 89 5.89 16.48 -1.09
N VAL A 90 5.12 15.50 -0.58
CA VAL A 90 5.04 14.16 -1.21
C VAL A 90 4.25 14.20 -2.54
N LYS A 91 3.10 14.88 -2.58
CA LYS A 91 2.25 14.93 -3.78
C LYS A 91 2.97 15.61 -4.97
N PRO A 92 3.66 16.75 -4.81
CA PRO A 92 4.47 17.31 -5.90
C PRO A 92 5.59 16.38 -6.38
N ILE A 93 6.28 15.68 -5.47
CA ILE A 93 7.32 14.70 -5.86
C ILE A 93 6.72 13.61 -6.75
N LEU A 94 5.55 13.09 -6.39
CA LEU A 94 4.87 12.07 -7.20
C LEU A 94 4.48 12.62 -8.59
N GLN A 95 3.98 13.86 -8.64
CA GLN A 95 3.64 14.51 -9.91
C GLN A 95 4.87 14.75 -10.79
N LYS A 96 5.96 15.28 -10.24
CA LYS A 96 7.23 15.48 -10.97
C LYS A 96 7.87 14.18 -11.40
N THR A 97 7.73 13.11 -10.62
CA THR A 97 8.16 11.77 -11.02
C THR A 97 7.35 11.26 -12.22
N ASN A 98 6.04 11.50 -12.24
CA ASN A 98 5.18 11.12 -13.36
C ASN A 98 5.55 11.89 -14.66
N GLU A 99 5.79 13.21 -14.55
CA GLU A 99 6.31 14.04 -15.65
C GLU A 99 7.69 13.52 -16.14
N THR A 100 8.57 13.13 -15.21
CA THR A 100 9.90 12.59 -15.52
C THR A 100 9.81 11.28 -16.30
N VAL A 101 8.93 10.36 -15.91
CA VAL A 101 8.69 9.11 -16.65
C VAL A 101 8.18 9.40 -18.07
N GLY A 102 7.29 10.38 -18.23
CA GLY A 102 6.84 10.84 -19.54
C GLY A 102 7.99 11.37 -20.41
N THR A 103 8.83 12.25 -19.86
CA THR A 103 9.99 12.82 -20.55
C THR A 103 11.02 11.76 -20.90
N ILE A 104 11.36 10.84 -20.00
CA ILE A 104 12.33 9.76 -20.26
C ILE A 104 11.83 8.85 -21.39
N ARG A 105 10.53 8.52 -21.41
CA ARG A 105 9.92 7.79 -22.53
C ARG A 105 10.04 8.59 -23.83
N GLY A 106 9.80 9.90 -23.80
CA GLY A 106 9.97 10.80 -24.93
C GLY A 106 11.40 10.85 -25.46
N THR A 107 12.39 11.03 -24.57
CA THR A 107 13.82 11.04 -24.94
C THR A 107 14.26 9.69 -25.48
N THR A 108 13.84 8.59 -24.87
CA THR A 108 14.15 7.23 -25.37
C THR A 108 13.56 7.02 -26.76
N GLN A 109 12.32 7.46 -26.98
CA GLN A 109 11.67 7.37 -28.28
C GLN A 109 12.35 8.27 -29.33
N PHE A 110 12.74 9.49 -28.95
CA PHE A 110 13.45 10.41 -29.82
C PHE A 110 14.82 9.87 -30.22
N VAL A 111 15.60 9.38 -29.25
CA VAL A 111 16.91 8.75 -29.48
C VAL A 111 16.74 7.48 -30.33
N SER A 112 15.74 6.67 -30.03
CA SER A 112 15.42 5.46 -30.81
C SER A 112 15.13 5.77 -32.27
N GLN A 113 14.26 6.75 -32.55
CA GLN A 113 13.84 7.07 -33.91
C GLN A 113 14.88 7.87 -34.71
N ASN A 114 15.54 8.85 -34.08
CA ASN A 114 16.38 9.81 -34.79
C ASN A 114 17.87 9.48 -34.77
N VAL A 115 18.33 8.63 -33.85
CA VAL A 115 19.76 8.29 -33.72
C VAL A 115 19.98 6.79 -33.91
N VAL A 116 19.25 5.94 -33.20
CA VAL A 116 19.48 4.48 -33.21
C VAL A 116 19.06 3.86 -34.55
N LYS A 117 17.85 4.17 -35.06
CA LYS A 117 17.38 3.70 -36.37
C LYS A 117 18.34 4.01 -37.53
N PRO A 118 18.83 5.26 -37.73
CA PRO A 118 19.72 5.54 -38.84
C PRO A 118 21.09 4.85 -38.69
N VAL A 119 21.64 4.76 -37.47
CA VAL A 119 22.92 4.08 -37.22
C VAL A 119 22.83 2.57 -37.51
N THR A 120 21.77 1.91 -37.04
CA THR A 120 21.53 0.49 -37.35
C THR A 120 21.33 0.26 -38.84
N LYS A 121 20.56 1.12 -39.51
CA LYS A 121 20.35 1.02 -40.96
C LYS A 121 21.67 1.20 -41.73
N ALA A 122 22.49 2.18 -41.39
CA ALA A 122 23.79 2.41 -42.01
C ALA A 122 24.74 1.22 -41.84
N SER A 123 24.84 0.69 -40.61
CA SER A 123 25.64 -0.51 -40.33
C SER A 123 25.13 -1.73 -41.11
N SER A 124 23.81 -1.91 -41.20
CA SER A 124 23.20 -3.02 -41.96
C SER A 124 23.48 -2.95 -43.46
N TYR A 125 23.48 -1.75 -44.07
CA TYR A 125 23.88 -1.56 -45.46
C TYR A 125 25.35 -1.89 -45.67
N MET A 126 26.25 -1.41 -44.81
CA MET A 126 27.67 -1.75 -44.89
C MET A 126 27.91 -3.25 -44.73
N ALA A 127 27.23 -3.90 -43.79
CA ALA A 127 27.31 -5.35 -43.59
C ALA A 127 26.78 -6.11 -44.80
N GLY A 128 25.67 -5.68 -45.40
CA GLY A 128 25.10 -6.24 -46.63
C GLY A 128 26.03 -6.11 -47.83
N ILE A 129 26.65 -4.93 -48.02
CA ILE A 129 27.63 -4.69 -49.10
C ILE A 129 28.86 -5.58 -48.92
N ARG A 130 29.44 -5.63 -47.70
CA ARG A 130 30.57 -6.51 -47.42
C ARG A 130 30.24 -7.97 -47.71
N ARG A 131 29.07 -8.46 -47.26
CA ARG A 131 28.63 -9.83 -47.51
C ARG A 131 28.41 -10.10 -49.01
N GLY A 132 27.77 -9.18 -49.73
CA GLY A 132 27.53 -9.29 -51.17
C GLY A 132 28.83 -9.34 -51.98
N LEU A 133 29.81 -8.50 -51.64
CA LEU A 133 31.14 -8.55 -52.23
C LEU A 133 31.87 -9.84 -51.88
N THR A 134 31.77 -10.32 -50.64
CA THR A 134 32.35 -11.63 -50.26
C THR A 134 31.66 -12.80 -50.94
N VAL A 135 30.38 -12.73 -51.29
CA VAL A 135 29.69 -13.80 -52.04
C VAL A 135 30.04 -13.74 -53.53
N LEU A 136 30.18 -12.54 -54.11
CA LEU A 136 30.51 -12.35 -55.53
C LEU A 136 32.00 -12.53 -55.85
N LEU A 137 32.88 -12.05 -54.97
CA LEU A 137 34.35 -12.22 -55.07
C LEU A 137 34.84 -13.44 -54.26
N GLY A 138 33.93 -14.11 -53.55
CA GLY A 138 34.18 -15.34 -52.82
C GLY A 138 34.43 -16.47 -53.80
N ASN A 139 35.71 -16.76 -53.99
CA ASN A 139 36.21 -17.86 -54.79
C ASN A 139 35.42 -19.17 -54.52
N PRO A 140 34.70 -19.75 -55.51
CA PRO A 140 33.90 -20.98 -55.33
C PRO A 140 34.71 -22.25 -54.98
N ARG A 141 36.05 -22.17 -54.89
CA ARG A 141 36.94 -23.34 -54.77
C ARG A 141 37.50 -23.58 -53.37
N ARG A 142 36.66 -23.65 -52.34
CA ARG A 142 37.11 -24.17 -51.03
C ARG A 142 36.14 -25.19 -50.39
N ASN A 143 35.29 -25.85 -51.18
CA ASN A 143 34.50 -27.00 -50.71
C ASN A 143 34.97 -28.35 -51.29
N LEU A 144 36.27 -28.53 -51.45
CA LEU A 144 36.88 -29.83 -51.72
C LEU A 144 37.92 -30.06 -50.63
N HIS A 145 37.55 -30.85 -49.64
CA HIS A 145 38.42 -31.66 -48.79
C HIS A 145 37.64 -32.95 -48.50
N ASP A 146 38.38 -34.06 -48.51
CA ASP A 146 37.96 -35.46 -48.49
C ASP A 146 36.99 -35.86 -47.36
#